data_AF-A0A9E1YYC8-F1
#
_entry.id   AF-A0A9E1YYC8-F1
#
_cell.length_a   1.000
_cell.length_b   1.000
_cell.length_c   1.000
_cell.angle_alpha   90.00
_cell.angle_beta   90.00
_cell.angle_gamma   90.00
#
_symmetry.space_group_name_H-M   'P 1'
#
loop_
_entity.id
_entity.type
_entity.pdbx_description
1 polymer ?
#
loop_
_entity_poly.entity_id
_entity_poly.type
_entity_poly.pdbx_seq_one_letter_code
_entity_poly.pdbx_strand_id
1 'polypeptide(L)'
;MAQDHSVLTPRCTTVVCTEGFANEGDVWLTDIPLEQLTSGTFTSGQIIHLQVLWTPVAGKTPLVPTSTNLAIEYIIVSNGEVGVYGGGGFGWLSGTPETGMHVKIEDATVAIEAQANGFTDLLTPATLVGTVSSVPDSTIARQIATAAELLR
;
A
#
# COMPACT_ATOMS: atom_id res chain seq x y z
N MET A 1 23.94 -11.64 17.77
CA MET A 1 24.26 -10.58 16.80
C MET A 1 22.94 -9.90 16.52
N ALA A 2 22.76 -8.63 16.93
CA ALA A 2 21.55 -7.90 16.59
C ALA A 2 21.61 -7.59 15.10
N GLN A 3 20.72 -8.17 14.30
CA GLN A 3 20.52 -7.68 12.94
C GLN A 3 20.00 -6.25 13.06
N ASP A 4 20.70 -5.31 12.44
CA ASP A 4 20.25 -3.93 12.32
C ASP A 4 19.04 -3.95 11.38
N HIS A 5 17.83 -3.98 11.94
CA HIS A 5 16.60 -4.00 11.16
C HIS A 5 16.34 -2.56 10.71
N SER A 6 16.63 -2.28 9.44
CA SER A 6 16.27 -1.01 8.81
C SER A 6 14.75 -0.87 8.82
N VAL A 7 14.24 0.15 9.51
CA VAL A 7 12.80 0.47 9.53
C VAL A 7 12.54 1.60 8.55
N LEU A 8 11.73 1.34 7.52
CA LEU A 8 11.18 2.38 6.66
C LEU A 8 9.80 2.79 7.17
N THR A 9 9.62 4.08 7.46
CA THR A 9 8.32 4.62 7.89
C THR A 9 7.75 5.52 6.79
N PRO A 10 6.85 5.01 5.93
CA PRO A 10 6.19 5.85 4.93
C PRO A 10 5.33 6.91 5.62
N ARG A 11 5.53 8.18 5.25
CA ARG A 11 4.75 9.32 5.74
C ARG A 11 3.86 9.86 4.62
N CYS A 12 2.93 9.02 4.18
CA CYS A 12 2.01 9.37 3.10
C CYS A 12 1.09 10.52 3.55
N THR A 13 1.13 11.63 2.83
CA THR A 13 0.25 12.79 3.07
C THR A 13 -1.08 12.65 2.36
N THR A 14 -1.13 11.80 1.33
CA THR A 14 -2.34 11.51 0.56
C THR A 14 -2.71 10.05 0.78
N VAL A 15 -3.92 9.81 1.29
CA VAL A 15 -4.45 8.47 1.57
C VAL A 15 -5.91 8.45 1.15
N VAL A 16 -6.21 7.77 0.04
CA VAL A 16 -7.54 7.78 -0.59
C VAL A 16 -8.00 6.38 -0.93
N CYS A 17 -9.31 6.17 -1.00
CA CYS A 17 -9.88 4.91 -1.46
C CYS A 17 -10.90 5.08 -2.57
N THR A 18 -11.11 4.01 -3.34
CA THR A 18 -12.22 3.89 -4.29
C THR A 18 -13.54 3.65 -3.58
N GLU A 19 -14.66 3.92 -4.26
CA GLU A 19 -16.01 3.64 -3.74
C GLU A 19 -16.22 2.12 -3.70
N GLY A 20 -15.89 1.50 -2.57
CA GLY A 20 -15.96 0.05 -2.41
C GLY A 20 -15.85 -0.35 -0.95
N PHE A 21 -16.90 -0.11 -0.16
CA PHE A 21 -16.96 -0.68 1.18
C PHE A 21 -17.48 -2.13 1.08
N ALA A 22 -16.68 -3.07 1.59
CA ALA A 22 -17.02 -4.45 1.94
C ALA A 22 -16.67 -5.61 1.01
N ASN A 23 -16.26 -5.47 -0.26
CA ASN A 23 -15.84 -6.66 -1.05
C ASN A 23 -14.65 -6.48 -2.02
N GLU A 24 -14.41 -5.28 -2.57
CA GLU A 24 -13.37 -5.03 -3.60
C GLU A 24 -12.91 -3.56 -3.51
N GLY A 25 -12.23 -3.21 -2.44
CA GLY A 25 -11.80 -1.83 -2.16
C GLY A 25 -10.30 -1.63 -2.35
N ASP A 26 -9.92 -0.56 -3.02
CA ASP A 26 -8.51 -0.15 -3.15
C ASP A 26 -8.22 1.03 -2.22
N VAL A 27 -7.10 0.95 -1.48
CA VAL A 27 -6.50 2.12 -0.83
C VAL A 27 -5.22 2.47 -1.55
N TRP A 28 -5.09 3.73 -1.90
CA TRP A 28 -3.89 4.31 -2.46
C TRP A 28 -3.30 5.31 -1.49
N LEU A 29 -2.02 5.14 -1.19
CA LEU A 29 -1.24 6.01 -0.33
C LEU A 29 -0.06 6.56 -1.10
N THR A 30 0.27 7.83 -0.90
CA THR A 30 1.52 8.39 -1.40
C THR A 30 2.01 9.55 -0.56
N ASP A 31 3.33 9.72 -0.50
CA ASP A 31 4.00 10.92 0.00
C ASP A 31 4.41 11.89 -1.13
N ILE A 32 4.15 11.52 -2.40
CA ILE A 32 4.42 12.36 -3.56
C ILE A 32 3.29 13.40 -3.69
N PRO A 33 3.60 14.70 -3.78
CA PRO A 33 2.61 15.73 -4.05
C PRO A 33 1.84 15.47 -5.35
N LEU A 34 0.52 15.69 -5.36
CA LEU A 34 -0.34 15.33 -6.50
C LEU A 34 0.06 16.05 -7.79
N GLU A 35 0.53 17.29 -7.69
CA GLU A 35 1.03 18.05 -8.84
C GLU A 35 2.29 17.39 -9.46
N GLN A 36 3.16 16.82 -8.63
CA GLN A 36 4.35 16.11 -9.10
C GLN A 36 3.98 14.75 -9.66
N LEU A 37 3.06 14.05 -9.00
CA LEU A 37 2.55 12.76 -9.44
C LEU A 37 1.90 12.84 -10.82
N THR A 38 1.08 13.86 -11.04
CA THR A 38 0.37 14.07 -12.32
C THR A 38 1.32 14.55 -13.44
N SER A 39 2.36 15.30 -13.09
CA SER A 39 3.36 15.79 -14.06
C SER A 39 4.51 14.83 -14.31
N GLY A 40 4.69 13.81 -13.48
CA GLY A 40 5.81 12.86 -13.55
C GLY A 40 7.17 13.48 -13.21
N THR A 41 7.20 14.57 -12.43
CA THR A 41 8.41 15.37 -12.18
C THR A 41 9.16 15.00 -10.90
N PHE A 42 8.72 13.97 -10.19
CA PHE A 42 9.35 13.49 -8.96
C PHE A 42 10.55 12.57 -9.27
N THR A 43 11.56 12.63 -8.41
CA THR A 43 12.71 11.71 -8.46
C THR A 43 12.79 10.81 -7.23
N SER A 44 11.94 11.03 -6.23
CA SER A 44 11.87 10.19 -5.03
C SER A 44 10.47 10.25 -4.44
N GLY A 45 10.07 9.17 -3.81
CA GLY A 45 8.77 9.06 -3.16
C GLY A 45 8.27 7.63 -3.13
N GLN A 46 7.08 7.47 -2.58
CA GLN A 46 6.51 6.19 -2.22
C GLN A 46 5.05 6.15 -2.64
N ILE A 47 4.64 5.02 -3.22
CA ILE A 47 3.25 4.72 -3.51
C ILE A 47 2.95 3.35 -2.90
N ILE A 48 1.86 3.25 -2.15
CA ILE A 48 1.40 1.99 -1.57
C ILE A 48 -0.03 1.75 -2.06
N HIS A 49 -0.27 0.56 -2.58
CA HIS A 49 -1.59 0.06 -2.95
C HIS A 49 -1.96 -1.08 -2.00
N LEU A 50 -3.11 -0.93 -1.35
CA LEU A 50 -3.73 -2.00 -0.59
C LEU A 50 -5.00 -2.42 -1.32
N GLN A 51 -5.02 -3.66 -1.80
CA GLN A 51 -6.22 -4.24 -2.40
C GLN A 51 -6.89 -5.18 -1.40
N VAL A 52 -8.13 -4.86 -1.03
CA VAL A 52 -8.97 -5.75 -0.24
C VAL A 52 -9.49 -6.87 -1.12
N LEU A 53 -9.10 -8.11 -0.80
CA LEU A 53 -9.51 -9.30 -1.54
C LEU A 53 -10.87 -9.85 -1.06
N TRP A 54 -11.15 -9.70 0.25
CA TRP A 54 -12.41 -10.08 0.87
C TRP A 54 -12.52 -9.49 2.28
N THR A 55 -13.74 -9.36 2.81
CA THR A 55 -13.97 -8.85 4.17
C THR A 55 -14.39 -9.98 5.11
N PRO A 56 -13.69 -10.21 6.23
CA PRO A 56 -14.09 -11.20 7.22
C PRO A 56 -15.41 -10.82 7.89
N VAL A 57 -16.33 -11.78 8.01
CA VAL A 57 -17.62 -11.57 8.69
C VAL A 57 -17.55 -12.16 10.10
N ALA A 58 -17.69 -11.30 11.11
CA ALA A 58 -17.66 -11.71 12.52
C ALA A 58 -18.63 -12.86 12.80
N GLY A 59 -18.13 -13.95 13.40
CA GLY A 59 -18.91 -15.13 13.75
C GLY A 59 -19.23 -16.09 12.59
N LYS A 60 -18.83 -15.78 11.35
CA LYS A 60 -19.04 -16.66 10.17
C LYS A 60 -17.77 -17.09 9.48
N THR A 61 -16.69 -16.31 9.59
CA THR A 61 -15.38 -16.66 9.04
C THR A 61 -14.52 -17.30 10.14
N PRO A 62 -14.08 -18.56 10.01
CA PRO A 62 -13.00 -19.07 10.83
C PRO A 62 -11.75 -18.22 10.56
N LEU A 63 -11.34 -17.43 11.55
CA LEU A 63 -10.08 -16.67 11.50
C LEU A 63 -8.94 -17.68 11.62
N VAL A 64 -8.42 -18.11 10.48
CA VAL A 64 -7.18 -18.87 10.44
C VAL A 64 -6.04 -17.85 10.49
N PRO A 65 -4.99 -18.04 11.33
CA PRO A 65 -3.88 -17.09 11.45
C PRO A 65 -3.11 -16.82 10.14
N THR A 66 -3.33 -17.64 9.11
CA THR A 66 -2.71 -17.53 7.78
C THR A 66 -3.64 -16.97 6.71
N SER A 67 -4.81 -16.47 7.10
CA SER A 67 -5.76 -15.90 6.15
C SER A 67 -5.21 -14.59 5.57
N THR A 68 -5.10 -14.51 4.24
CA THR A 68 -4.72 -13.27 3.54
C THR A 68 -5.97 -12.63 2.98
N ASN A 69 -6.28 -11.40 3.41
CA ASN A 69 -7.39 -10.60 2.88
C ASN A 69 -6.92 -9.28 2.25
N LEU A 70 -5.61 -9.02 2.27
CA LEU A 70 -4.97 -7.89 1.63
C LEU A 70 -3.87 -8.35 0.69
N ALA A 71 -3.91 -7.86 -0.55
CA ALA A 71 -2.73 -7.79 -1.40
C ALA A 71 -2.10 -6.39 -1.23
N ILE A 72 -0.77 -6.34 -1.24
CA ILE A 72 0.01 -5.13 -1.02
C ILE A 72 0.97 -4.99 -2.18
N GLU A 73 0.95 -3.82 -2.80
CA GLU A 73 2.03 -3.36 -3.67
C GLU A 73 2.62 -2.09 -3.06
N TYR A 74 3.95 -2.02 -3.02
CA TYR A 74 4.68 -0.89 -2.49
C TYR A 74 5.78 -0.51 -3.48
N ILE A 75 5.59 0.62 -4.13
CA ILE A 75 6.51 1.20 -5.09
C ILE A 75 7.36 2.26 -4.36
N ILE A 76 8.67 2.12 -4.46
CA ILE A 76 9.64 3.08 -3.93
C ILE A 76 10.42 3.64 -5.11
N VAL A 77 10.43 4.96 -5.22
CA VAL A 77 11.31 5.69 -6.14
C VAL A 77 12.40 6.36 -5.32
N SER A 78 13.65 6.14 -5.71
CA SER A 78 14.82 6.74 -5.08
C SER A 78 15.80 7.20 -6.14
N ASN A 79 16.05 8.52 -6.19
CA ASN A 79 16.89 9.15 -7.22
C ASN A 79 16.55 8.75 -8.67
N GLY A 80 15.26 8.54 -8.97
CA GLY A 80 14.77 8.13 -10.30
C GLY A 80 14.81 6.61 -10.55
N GLU A 81 15.40 5.83 -9.65
CA GLU A 81 15.40 4.37 -9.70
C GLU A 81 14.17 3.82 -8.96
N VAL A 82 13.54 2.80 -9.53
CA VAL A 82 12.29 2.25 -9.01
C VAL A 82 12.51 0.84 -8.47
N GLY A 83 11.93 0.55 -7.31
CA GLY A 83 11.75 -0.78 -6.75
C GLY A 83 10.28 -1.03 -6.45
N VAL A 84 9.75 -2.14 -6.92
CA VAL A 84 8.37 -2.60 -6.70
C VAL A 84 8.42 -3.81 -5.78
N TYR A 85 7.80 -3.67 -4.62
CA TYR A 85 7.63 -4.73 -3.64
C TYR A 85 6.19 -5.20 -3.67
N GLY A 86 6.00 -6.51 -3.66
CA GLY A 86 4.68 -7.12 -3.58
C GLY A 86 4.58 -8.09 -2.42
N GLY A 87 3.34 -8.37 -2.04
CA GLY A 87 3.06 -9.32 -0.99
C GLY A 87 1.62 -9.21 -0.50
N GLY A 88 1.43 -9.56 0.76
CA GLY A 88 0.10 -9.59 1.35
C GLY A 88 0.11 -9.97 2.80
N GLY A 89 -1.07 -9.89 3.39
CA GLY A 89 -1.28 -10.28 4.77
C GLY A 89 -2.73 -10.15 5.19
N PHE A 90 -2.91 -10.06 6.51
CA PHE A 90 -4.21 -9.86 7.10
C PHE A 90 -4.36 -8.43 7.61
N GLY A 91 -5.49 -7.82 7.29
CA GLY A 91 -5.89 -6.51 7.79
C GLY A 91 -7.30 -6.52 8.36
N TRP A 92 -7.46 -5.86 9.50
CA TRP A 92 -8.77 -5.55 10.07
C TRP A 92 -9.35 -4.33 9.36
N LEU A 93 -10.49 -4.53 8.71
CA LEU A 93 -11.17 -3.52 7.91
C LEU A 93 -12.32 -2.89 8.70
N SER A 94 -12.44 -1.56 8.63
CA SER A 94 -13.58 -0.81 9.18
C SER A 94 -13.79 0.49 8.39
N GLY A 95 -14.88 1.21 8.67
CA GLY A 95 -15.26 2.43 7.96
C GLY A 95 -16.64 2.34 7.31
N THR A 96 -16.93 3.27 6.40
CA THR A 96 -18.15 3.30 5.57
C THR A 96 -17.83 4.01 4.24
N PRO A 97 -18.72 3.94 3.23
CA PRO A 97 -18.57 4.74 2.01
C PRO A 97 -18.42 6.26 2.26
N GLU A 98 -19.00 6.78 3.35
CA GLU A 98 -18.94 8.21 3.70
C GLU A 98 -17.69 8.58 4.48
N THR A 99 -17.18 7.68 5.35
CA THR A 99 -16.02 7.96 6.20
C THR A 99 -14.70 7.50 5.62
N GLY A 100 -14.73 6.71 4.54
CA GLY A 100 -13.56 6.07 3.96
C GLY A 100 -13.20 4.75 4.67
N MET A 101 -12.06 4.17 4.29
CA MET A 101 -11.64 2.86 4.75
C MET A 101 -10.50 2.96 5.76
N HIS A 102 -10.64 2.20 6.85
CA HIS A 102 -9.62 2.01 7.85
C HIS A 102 -9.10 0.58 7.79
N VAL A 103 -7.79 0.44 7.68
CA VAL A 103 -7.10 -0.85 7.58
C VAL A 103 -6.05 -0.92 8.66
N LYS A 104 -6.18 -1.88 9.59
CA LYS A 104 -5.12 -2.20 10.57
C LYS A 104 -4.40 -3.46 10.12
N ILE A 105 -3.16 -3.32 9.70
CA ILE A 105 -2.26 -4.39 9.26
C ILE A 105 -1.41 -4.81 10.46
N GLU A 106 -1.58 -6.06 10.90
CA GLU A 106 -0.87 -6.59 12.08
C GLU A 106 0.40 -7.35 11.71
N ASP A 107 0.36 -8.09 10.60
CA ASP A 107 1.49 -8.85 10.10
C ASP A 107 1.27 -9.12 8.60
N ALA A 108 1.99 -8.39 7.75
CA ALA A 108 2.02 -8.62 6.31
C ALA A 108 3.47 -8.76 5.87
N THR A 109 3.71 -9.63 4.89
CA THR A 109 5.06 -9.82 4.32
C THR A 109 5.11 -9.19 2.95
N VAL A 110 6.18 -8.47 2.66
CA VAL A 110 6.50 -7.94 1.33
C VAL A 110 7.92 -8.28 0.94
N ALA A 111 8.13 -8.48 -0.36
CA ALA A 111 9.43 -8.75 -0.96
C ALA A 111 9.53 -8.04 -2.31
N ILE A 112 10.75 -7.77 -2.76
CA ILE A 112 10.97 -7.17 -4.08
C ILE A 112 10.44 -8.13 -5.16
N GLU A 113 9.63 -7.59 -6.07
CA GLU A 113 9.10 -8.30 -7.23
C GLU A 113 9.77 -7.82 -8.52
N ALA A 114 10.01 -6.52 -8.63
CA ALA A 114 10.71 -5.91 -9.75
C ALA A 114 11.58 -4.73 -9.28
N GLN A 115 12.69 -4.50 -9.96
CA GLN A 115 13.53 -3.34 -9.68
C GLN A 115 14.31 -2.88 -10.92
N ALA A 116 14.59 -1.59 -10.99
CA ALA A 116 15.55 -1.02 -11.93
C ALA A 116 16.99 -1.44 -11.58
N ASN A 117 17.89 -1.37 -12.57
CA ASN A 117 19.30 -1.77 -12.39
C ASN A 117 20.03 -0.92 -11.34
N GLY A 118 19.67 0.35 -11.18
CA GLY A 118 20.29 1.25 -10.20
C GLY A 118 19.64 1.20 -8.82
N PHE A 119 18.54 0.47 -8.66
CA PHE A 119 17.84 0.36 -7.39
C PHE A 119 18.54 -0.64 -6.46
N THR A 120 18.82 -0.23 -5.23
CA THR A 120 19.41 -1.10 -4.20
C THR A 120 18.31 -1.54 -3.24
N ASP A 121 17.97 -2.82 -3.25
CA ASP A 121 17.04 -3.40 -2.28
C ASP A 121 17.70 -3.48 -0.89
N LEU A 122 17.05 -2.84 0.09
CA LEU A 122 17.45 -2.82 1.50
C LEU A 122 16.35 -3.34 2.42
N LEU A 123 15.22 -3.78 1.86
CA LEU A 123 14.01 -4.12 2.61
C LEU A 123 13.71 -5.62 2.55
N THR A 124 14.00 -6.32 1.45
CA THR A 124 13.53 -7.71 1.31
C THR A 124 14.28 -8.71 2.20
N PRO A 125 13.57 -9.64 2.87
CA PRO A 125 12.13 -9.62 3.13
C PRO A 125 11.77 -8.65 4.26
N ALA A 126 10.64 -7.96 4.13
CA ALA A 126 10.16 -7.01 5.14
C ALA A 126 8.79 -7.41 5.69
N THR A 127 8.60 -7.12 6.97
CA THR A 127 7.28 -7.12 7.60
C THR A 127 6.68 -5.71 7.53
N LEU A 128 5.47 -5.61 7.01
CA LEU A 128 4.67 -4.39 6.99
C LEU A 128 3.60 -4.46 8.07
N VAL A 129 3.61 -3.46 8.96
CA VAL A 129 2.62 -3.27 10.02
C VAL A 129 2.18 -1.82 10.06
N GLY A 130 0.95 -1.56 10.47
CA GLY A 130 0.49 -0.18 10.64
C GLY A 130 -1.02 -0.03 10.53
N THR A 131 -1.45 1.23 10.64
CA THR A 131 -2.85 1.61 10.47
C THR A 131 -2.95 2.63 9.35
N VAL A 132 -3.89 2.40 8.44
CA VAL A 132 -4.21 3.29 7.33
C VAL A 132 -5.63 3.80 7.52
N SER A 133 -5.83 5.09 7.30
CA SER A 133 -7.15 5.74 7.30
C SER A 133 -7.27 6.57 6.03
N SER A 134 -8.11 6.13 5.10
CA SER A 134 -8.34 6.79 3.83
C SER A 134 -9.58 7.66 3.85
N VAL A 135 -9.64 8.60 2.92
CA VAL A 135 -10.88 9.32 2.58
C VAL A 135 -11.40 8.86 1.21
N PRO A 136 -12.72 8.82 0.98
CA PRO A 136 -13.26 8.49 -0.34
C PRO A 136 -12.92 9.58 -1.36
N ASP A 137 -12.09 9.25 -2.35
CA ASP A 137 -11.80 10.13 -3.49
C ASP A 137 -11.34 9.29 -4.68
N SER A 138 -12.30 8.91 -5.53
CA SER A 138 -12.04 8.09 -6.71
C SER A 138 -11.21 8.81 -7.77
N THR A 139 -11.20 10.15 -7.79
CA THR A 139 -10.43 10.93 -8.76
C THR A 139 -8.95 10.87 -8.41
N ILE A 140 -8.61 11.18 -7.16
CA ILE A 140 -7.23 11.11 -6.68
C ILE A 140 -6.73 9.66 -6.69
N ALA A 141 -7.56 8.69 -6.28
CA ALA A 141 -7.19 7.27 -6.33
C ALA A 141 -6.81 6.84 -7.75
N ARG A 142 -7.57 7.28 -8.77
CA ARG A 142 -7.26 6.98 -10.18
C ARG A 142 -5.96 7.65 -10.65
N GLN A 143 -5.67 8.87 -10.20
CA GLN A 143 -4.42 9.56 -10.52
C GLN A 143 -3.21 8.82 -9.95
N ILE A 144 -3.30 8.37 -8.69
CA ILE A 144 -2.24 7.58 -8.06
C ILE A 144 -2.07 6.24 -8.78
N ALA A 145 -3.17 5.53 -9.05
CA ALA A 145 -3.12 4.27 -9.78
C ALA A 145 -2.48 4.45 -11.16
N THR A 146 -2.82 5.52 -11.90
CA THR A 146 -2.22 5.80 -13.22
C THR A 146 -0.71 6.04 -13.11
N ALA A 147 -0.27 6.79 -12.09
CA ALA A 147 1.16 7.00 -11.87
C ALA A 147 1.88 5.70 -11.48
N ALA A 148 1.24 4.85 -10.66
CA ALA A 148 1.78 3.54 -10.29
C ALA A 148 1.98 2.65 -11.53
N GLU A 149 1.01 2.57 -12.44
CA GLU A 149 1.14 1.80 -13.69
C GLU A 149 2.31 2.25 -14.57
N LEU A 150 2.68 3.54 -14.53
CA LEU A 150 3.82 4.06 -15.31
C LEU A 150 5.18 3.75 -14.69
N LEU A 151 5.21 3.33 -13.42
CA LEU A 151 6.44 3.01 -12.68
C LEU A 151 6.77 1.51 -12.67
N ARG A 152 5.82 0.66 -13.05
CA ARG A 152 5.98 -0.80 -13.18
C ARG A 152 6.64 -1.16 -14.52
#